data_AF-A0AA36DFG2-F1
#
_entry.id   AF-A0AA36DFG2-F1
#
_cell.length_a   1.000
_cell.length_b   1.000
_cell.length_c   1.000
_cell.angle_alpha   90.00
_cell.angle_beta   90.00
_cell.angle_gamma   90.00
#
_symmetry.space_group_name_H-M   'P 1'
#
loop_
_entity.id
_entity.type
_entity.pdbx_description
1 polymer ?
#
loop_
_entity_poly.entity_id
_entity_poly.type
_entity_poly.pdbx_seq_one_letter_code
_entity_poly.pdbx_strand_id
1 'polypeptide(L)'
;MGMTSLWFARLHYLDRSQRHTQKNIEFNWVGSDDLKTTILGGSFFNHYSPLSGFCFDTGCNDEELNDGNIDRRAREFMDKVKDQASHYRTNNVMLTMGDDFQYQSAGKWFKNLDILIKYINANPAMGLNVQYSTPACYAAALQSTGSIFQPKQDDFFPYASGDHSFWTGYFTSRPTFKGMIRQASSYLNLAKQLSANFLLDDGPALEIAKRASGLVQHHDAVTGTAKQVVTYDYAQRLDKGIRQLEVLINDALKSASGGAAPPKHVLCLLSNETICDVSKASGSYAVSIFNPVGKAMSSFVRVPFYHPVASVQDDTGTAIQVQVTAVQSIPTLSSPDAAPYELFIPVQLGPAGFKTFFVSGSGLTGSEPVSGNYYPVTNRIFIKDTKSQMTVLTDRSQGGTSKDGAIELMLHRRCFYDDHFGVSEALDEPGKDGKGLVVRGQHWLLIGDAATQAAIHRPMAVEMFHRPIAAYATVADPAGYRSQYKTKYSGLTASLPNNVNLLTLEKRGNEVLLRLEHIFQSNEDSQLSQAATVDFGNLFTGFKIQSVQELYLGANRNLTMGVTTQVTLKPQQIRTFRLAVQPK
;
A
#
# COMPACT_ATOMS: atom_id res chain seq x y z
N MET A 1 0.40 1.87 16.17
CA MET A 1 -0.39 0.64 16.36
C MET A 1 -0.69 0.29 17.81
N GLY A 2 0.23 0.54 18.77
CA GLY A 2 0.05 0.09 20.15
C GLY A 2 0.53 -1.34 20.41
N MET A 3 1.39 -1.86 19.51
CA MET A 3 2.15 -3.09 19.68
C MET A 3 3.38 -2.80 20.54
N THR A 4 3.74 -3.73 21.42
CA THR A 4 4.94 -3.66 22.27
C THR A 4 6.13 -4.45 21.72
N SER A 5 5.86 -5.42 20.84
CA SER A 5 6.88 -6.24 20.18
C SER A 5 6.50 -6.62 18.75
N LEU A 6 7.49 -7.08 17.97
CA LEU A 6 7.33 -7.62 16.62
C LEU A 6 8.27 -8.83 16.44
N TRP A 7 7.75 -9.92 15.88
CA TRP A 7 8.48 -11.17 15.67
C TRP A 7 8.29 -11.67 14.24
N PHE A 8 9.35 -12.20 13.62
CA PHE A 8 9.32 -12.65 12.22
C PHE A 8 10.31 -13.79 11.95
N ALA A 9 10.08 -14.60 10.93
CA ALA A 9 10.95 -15.72 10.59
C ALA A 9 12.05 -15.38 9.58
N ARG A 10 11.67 -14.71 8.48
CA ARG A 10 12.54 -14.53 7.30
C ARG A 10 13.57 -13.41 7.56
N LEU A 11 14.83 -13.81 7.60
CA LEU A 11 16.01 -12.99 7.84
C LEU A 11 17.15 -13.51 6.98
N HIS A 12 18.00 -12.63 6.44
CA HIS A 12 19.15 -13.02 5.62
C HIS A 12 20.02 -14.05 6.36
N TYR A 13 20.36 -15.16 5.71
CA TYR A 13 21.02 -16.32 6.36
C TYR A 13 22.33 -15.95 7.09
N LEU A 14 23.17 -15.08 6.50
CA LEU A 14 24.37 -14.56 7.18
C LEU A 14 24.07 -13.70 8.42
N ASP A 15 23.03 -12.84 8.40
CA ASP A 15 22.64 -12.05 9.58
C ASP A 15 22.09 -12.96 10.68
N ARG A 16 21.32 -14.02 10.33
CA ARG A 16 20.93 -15.07 11.29
C ARG A 16 22.16 -15.71 11.95
N SER A 17 23.15 -16.15 11.16
CA SER A 17 24.37 -16.78 11.68
C SER A 17 25.20 -15.83 12.56
N GLN A 18 25.25 -14.54 12.21
CA GLN A 18 25.90 -13.52 13.02
C GLN A 18 25.15 -13.30 14.34
N ARG A 19 23.81 -13.20 14.32
CA ARG A 19 22.95 -13.03 15.50
C ARG A 19 22.96 -14.22 16.44
N HIS A 20 23.00 -15.44 15.90
CA HIS A 20 23.19 -16.67 16.68
C HIS A 20 24.49 -16.62 17.46
N THR A 21 25.59 -16.21 16.81
CA THR A 21 26.92 -16.07 17.44
C THR A 21 26.98 -14.93 18.46
N GLN A 22 26.41 -13.77 18.15
CA GLN A 22 26.45 -12.55 18.98
C GLN A 22 25.33 -12.48 20.06
N LYS A 23 24.49 -13.51 20.13
CA LYS A 23 23.23 -13.53 20.90
C LYS A 23 22.40 -12.27 20.67
N ASN A 24 22.17 -11.93 19.41
CA ASN A 24 21.51 -10.70 18.95
C ASN A 24 20.28 -10.98 18.07
N ILE A 25 19.67 -12.16 18.31
CA ILE A 25 18.38 -12.59 17.76
C ILE A 25 17.26 -11.64 18.22
N GLU A 26 17.39 -11.11 19.43
CA GLU A 26 16.48 -10.20 20.11
C GLU A 26 17.14 -8.81 20.22
N PHE A 27 16.44 -7.76 19.78
CA PHE A 27 16.98 -6.42 19.59
C PHE A 27 15.92 -5.34 19.81
N ASN A 28 16.36 -4.13 20.15
CA ASN A 28 15.50 -2.94 20.13
C ASN A 28 15.54 -2.32 18.73
N TRP A 29 14.49 -2.50 17.92
CA TRP A 29 14.45 -1.93 16.58
C TRP A 29 14.06 -0.45 16.64
N VAL A 30 14.99 0.44 16.30
CA VAL A 30 14.79 1.88 16.10
C VAL A 30 14.26 2.08 14.68
N GLY A 31 12.94 2.14 14.54
CA GLY A 31 12.26 2.14 13.23
C GLY A 31 12.12 3.51 12.54
N SER A 32 12.75 4.56 13.05
CA SER A 32 12.72 5.92 12.48
C SER A 32 13.90 6.73 12.99
N ASP A 33 14.62 7.39 12.09
CA ASP A 33 15.72 8.29 12.47
C ASP A 33 15.25 9.60 13.09
N ASP A 34 14.16 10.16 12.58
CA ASP A 34 13.59 11.43 13.03
C ASP A 34 12.93 11.31 14.41
N LEU A 35 12.14 10.25 14.60
CA LEU A 35 11.31 10.07 15.80
C LEU A 35 11.99 9.18 16.86
N LYS A 36 13.06 8.47 16.50
CA LYS A 36 13.78 7.47 17.31
C LYS A 36 12.86 6.49 18.05
N THR A 37 11.72 6.16 17.43
CA THR A 37 10.71 5.24 17.96
C THR A 37 11.23 3.81 17.98
N THR A 38 11.19 3.17 19.14
CA THR A 38 11.65 1.80 19.36
C THR A 38 10.51 0.79 19.48
N ILE A 39 10.80 -0.47 19.12
CA ILE A 39 9.97 -1.64 19.42
C ILE A 39 10.88 -2.83 19.77
N LEU A 40 10.45 -3.70 20.70
CA LEU A 40 11.16 -4.95 20.98
C LEU A 40 10.98 -5.90 19.79
N GLY A 41 12.06 -6.15 19.06
CA GLY A 41 12.08 -7.00 17.87
C GLY A 41 12.82 -8.31 18.10
N GLY A 42 12.48 -9.33 17.33
CA GLY A 42 13.36 -10.48 17.17
C GLY A 42 13.00 -11.37 16.00
N SER A 43 14.01 -12.06 15.47
CA SER A 43 13.78 -13.16 14.53
C SER A 43 13.45 -14.44 15.29
N PHE A 44 12.56 -15.30 14.79
CA PHE A 44 12.48 -16.68 15.25
C PHE A 44 13.82 -17.40 14.99
N PHE A 45 14.16 -18.39 15.81
CA PHE A 45 15.49 -19.02 15.83
C PHE A 45 15.93 -19.50 14.44
N ASN A 46 15.11 -20.30 13.77
CA ASN A 46 15.36 -20.84 12.42
C ASN A 46 14.22 -20.54 11.44
N HIS A 47 13.03 -21.09 11.68
CA HIS A 47 11.82 -20.88 10.87
C HIS A 47 10.63 -20.50 11.77
N TYR A 48 9.40 -20.46 11.23
CA TYR A 48 8.18 -20.39 12.02
C TYR A 48 7.59 -21.78 12.40
N SER A 49 8.26 -22.85 11.98
CA SER A 49 7.95 -24.26 12.28
C SER A 49 8.17 -24.66 13.76
N PRO A 50 7.64 -25.81 14.21
CA PRO A 50 8.05 -26.44 15.47
C PRO A 50 9.51 -26.90 15.45
N LEU A 51 10.02 -27.29 16.62
CA LEU A 51 11.29 -28.02 16.71
C LEU A 51 11.22 -29.30 15.87
N SER A 52 12.25 -29.58 15.07
CA SER A 52 12.35 -30.78 14.25
C SER A 52 12.14 -32.05 15.10
N GLY A 53 11.15 -32.86 14.74
CA GLY A 53 10.71 -34.04 15.48
C GLY A 53 9.52 -33.82 16.42
N PHE A 54 8.87 -32.64 16.41
CA PHE A 54 7.76 -32.27 17.31
C PHE A 54 6.56 -31.62 16.59
N CYS A 55 6.25 -32.05 15.35
CA CYS A 55 5.01 -31.67 14.67
C CYS A 55 3.85 -32.64 14.97
N PHE A 56 2.79 -32.15 15.61
CA PHE A 56 1.68 -32.99 16.08
C PHE A 56 0.37 -32.80 15.31
N ASP A 57 0.44 -32.76 13.97
CA ASP A 57 -0.75 -32.64 13.10
C ASP A 57 -1.02 -33.86 12.19
N THR A 58 -2.11 -33.77 11.45
CA THR A 58 -2.66 -34.72 10.46
C THR A 58 -1.70 -34.98 9.29
N GLY A 59 -0.92 -33.97 8.88
CA GLY A 59 0.09 -34.08 7.82
C GLY A 59 1.51 -34.41 8.32
N CYS A 60 1.69 -34.71 9.61
CA CYS A 60 3.00 -34.89 10.23
C CYS A 60 3.21 -36.31 10.75
N ASN A 61 4.40 -36.85 10.41
CA ASN A 61 4.83 -38.22 10.71
C ASN A 61 5.64 -38.35 12.01
N ASP A 62 5.77 -37.27 12.79
CA ASP A 62 6.50 -37.29 14.06
C ASP A 62 5.75 -38.13 15.11
N GLU A 63 6.53 -38.84 15.93
CA GLU A 63 6.02 -39.79 16.92
C GLU A 63 5.21 -39.09 18.04
N GLU A 64 3.95 -39.47 18.20
CA GLU A 64 3.09 -39.00 19.30
C GLU A 64 3.58 -39.49 20.67
N LEU A 65 3.47 -38.61 21.65
CA LEU A 65 3.90 -38.80 23.01
C LEU A 65 2.92 -39.68 23.80
N ASN A 66 3.49 -40.62 24.54
CA ASN A 66 2.80 -41.58 25.40
C ASN A 66 3.76 -42.07 26.50
N ASP A 67 3.24 -42.77 27.49
CA ASP A 67 4.00 -43.21 28.67
C ASP A 67 5.22 -44.09 28.33
N GLY A 68 5.22 -44.76 27.16
CA GLY A 68 6.32 -45.61 26.70
C GLY A 68 7.47 -44.87 25.99
N ASN A 69 7.29 -43.61 25.56
CA ASN A 69 8.33 -42.83 24.87
C ASN A 69 8.63 -41.46 25.47
N ILE A 70 7.78 -40.95 26.36
CA ILE A 70 7.86 -39.57 26.88
C ILE A 70 9.22 -39.24 27.50
N ASP A 71 9.86 -40.17 28.21
CA ASP A 71 11.17 -39.94 28.84
C ASP A 71 12.30 -39.72 27.82
N ARG A 72 12.27 -40.46 26.70
CA ARG A 72 13.21 -40.24 25.57
C ARG A 72 12.92 -38.91 24.89
N ARG A 73 11.65 -38.66 24.57
CA ARG A 73 11.20 -37.50 23.78
C ARG A 73 11.34 -36.18 24.55
N ALA A 74 11.19 -36.21 25.87
CA ALA A 74 11.48 -35.07 26.74
C ALA A 74 12.98 -34.72 26.79
N ARG A 75 13.88 -35.71 26.71
CA ARG A 75 15.32 -35.44 26.56
C ARG A 75 15.67 -34.89 25.18
N GLU A 76 15.15 -35.49 24.10
CA GLU A 76 15.29 -34.95 22.73
C GLU A 76 14.83 -33.49 22.63
N PHE A 77 13.70 -33.15 23.28
CA PHE A 77 13.20 -31.78 23.37
C PHE A 77 14.11 -30.88 24.21
N MET A 78 14.53 -31.35 25.39
CA MET A 78 15.40 -30.61 26.31
C MET A 78 16.71 -30.20 25.64
N ASP A 79 17.35 -31.11 24.90
CA ASP A 79 18.62 -30.84 24.23
C ASP A 79 18.46 -29.78 23.13
N LYS A 80 17.41 -29.89 22.30
CA LYS A 80 17.06 -28.90 21.27
C LYS A 80 16.72 -27.52 21.86
N VAL A 81 16.03 -27.49 23.00
CA VAL A 81 15.69 -26.23 23.69
C VAL A 81 16.93 -25.60 24.34
N LYS A 82 17.86 -26.39 24.88
CA LYS A 82 19.12 -25.88 25.46
C LYS A 82 20.09 -25.38 24.38
N ASP A 83 20.16 -26.08 23.25
CA ASP A 83 20.87 -25.62 22.05
C ASP A 83 20.33 -24.26 21.58
N GLN A 84 19.01 -24.16 21.35
CA GLN A 84 18.37 -22.89 21.00
C GLN A 84 18.64 -21.81 22.06
N ALA A 85 18.43 -22.10 23.35
CA ALA A 85 18.67 -21.17 24.46
C ALA A 85 20.11 -20.64 24.52
N SER A 86 21.09 -21.42 24.07
CA SER A 86 22.49 -21.01 24.04
C SER A 86 22.72 -19.73 23.21
N HIS A 87 21.84 -19.45 22.25
CA HIS A 87 21.90 -18.26 21.38
C HIS A 87 21.09 -17.05 21.89
N TYR A 88 20.44 -17.13 23.05
CA TYR A 88 19.60 -16.06 23.61
C TYR A 88 20.28 -15.32 24.77
N ARG A 89 19.79 -14.11 25.10
CA ARG A 89 20.33 -13.29 26.21
C ARG A 89 19.68 -13.57 27.55
N THR A 90 18.51 -14.21 27.55
CA THR A 90 17.72 -14.48 28.77
C THR A 90 17.39 -15.97 28.87
N ASN A 91 16.92 -16.40 30.04
CA ASN A 91 16.48 -17.77 30.26
C ASN A 91 15.05 -18.04 29.73
N ASN A 92 14.46 -17.10 29.00
CA ASN A 92 13.20 -17.28 28.28
C ASN A 92 13.51 -17.62 26.82
N VAL A 93 12.82 -18.60 26.26
CA VAL A 93 12.90 -18.96 24.84
C VAL A 93 11.49 -19.14 24.27
N MET A 94 11.23 -18.55 23.11
CA MET A 94 9.98 -18.75 22.36
C MET A 94 10.10 -19.93 21.41
N LEU A 95 9.15 -20.87 21.51
CA LEU A 95 9.03 -22.04 20.63
C LEU A 95 7.77 -21.91 19.77
N THR A 96 7.94 -21.93 18.45
CA THR A 96 6.87 -21.78 17.47
C THR A 96 6.21 -23.12 17.17
N MET A 97 5.36 -23.61 18.08
CA MET A 97 4.72 -24.93 17.94
C MET A 97 3.54 -24.90 16.94
N GLY A 98 3.85 -24.78 15.65
CA GLY A 98 2.90 -24.77 14.52
C GLY A 98 3.59 -24.41 13.21
N ASP A 99 2.88 -24.47 12.08
CA ASP A 99 3.40 -24.20 10.74
C ASP A 99 2.25 -23.88 9.76
N ASP A 100 2.54 -23.72 8.48
CA ASP A 100 1.55 -23.42 7.43
C ASP A 100 0.35 -24.39 7.44
N PHE A 101 -0.86 -23.83 7.61
CA PHE A 101 -2.14 -24.53 7.69
C PHE A 101 -2.21 -25.68 8.71
N GLN A 102 -1.43 -25.62 9.79
CA GLN A 102 -1.54 -26.54 10.92
C GLN A 102 -2.67 -26.14 11.91
N TYR A 103 -2.82 -26.93 12.97
CA TYR A 103 -3.98 -27.04 13.87
C TYR A 103 -5.26 -27.58 13.20
N GLN A 104 -5.12 -28.32 12.09
CA GLN A 104 -6.24 -29.07 11.48
C GLN A 104 -6.76 -30.14 12.44
N SER A 105 -5.86 -30.87 13.12
CA SER A 105 -6.19 -31.68 14.29
C SER A 105 -5.62 -31.04 15.56
N ALA A 106 -6.20 -29.90 15.97
CA ALA A 106 -5.80 -29.19 17.19
C ALA A 106 -5.80 -30.08 18.44
N GLY A 107 -6.68 -31.08 18.51
CA GLY A 107 -6.69 -32.07 19.60
C GLY A 107 -5.43 -32.94 19.67
N LYS A 108 -4.83 -33.29 18.53
CA LYS A 108 -3.52 -33.99 18.47
C LYS A 108 -2.42 -33.08 19.01
N TRP A 109 -2.40 -31.80 18.63
CA TRP A 109 -1.47 -30.80 19.14
C TRP A 109 -1.54 -30.65 20.67
N PHE A 110 -2.70 -30.29 21.21
CA PHE A 110 -2.82 -30.01 22.65
C PHE A 110 -2.57 -31.26 23.51
N LYS A 111 -3.09 -32.44 23.13
CA LYS A 111 -2.77 -33.71 23.81
C LYS A 111 -1.27 -33.94 23.97
N ASN A 112 -0.51 -33.78 22.88
CA ASN A 112 0.93 -34.05 22.89
C ASN A 112 1.70 -33.00 23.68
N LEU A 113 1.35 -31.71 23.53
CA LEU A 113 1.96 -30.62 24.29
C LEU A 113 1.66 -30.72 25.80
N ASP A 114 0.45 -31.11 26.20
CA ASP A 114 0.07 -31.31 27.61
C ASP A 114 0.89 -32.42 28.27
N ILE A 115 1.09 -33.55 27.59
CA ILE A 115 1.95 -34.66 28.07
C ILE A 115 3.39 -34.17 28.25
N LEU A 116 3.93 -33.43 27.27
CA LEU A 116 5.29 -32.90 27.30
C LEU A 116 5.52 -31.88 28.41
N ILE A 117 4.62 -30.90 28.54
CA ILE A 117 4.62 -29.87 29.58
C ILE A 117 4.54 -30.51 30.97
N LYS A 118 3.59 -31.42 31.17
CA LYS A 118 3.41 -32.13 32.44
C LYS A 118 4.64 -32.95 32.82
N TYR A 119 5.25 -33.67 31.88
CA TYR A 119 6.41 -34.50 32.16
C TYR A 119 7.66 -33.67 32.49
N ILE A 120 7.97 -32.65 31.69
CA ILE A 120 9.18 -31.83 31.90
C ILE A 120 9.08 -31.05 33.22
N ASN A 121 7.94 -30.42 33.50
CA ASN A 121 7.77 -29.64 34.73
C ASN A 121 7.73 -30.51 36.00
N ALA A 122 7.39 -31.80 35.87
CA ALA A 122 7.50 -32.79 36.94
C ALA A 122 8.94 -33.33 37.15
N ASN A 123 9.89 -33.00 36.27
CA ASN A 123 11.28 -33.47 36.30
C ASN A 123 12.28 -32.30 36.41
N PRO A 124 12.44 -31.65 37.58
CA PRO A 124 13.33 -30.48 37.75
C PRO A 124 14.79 -30.70 37.32
N ALA A 125 15.29 -31.94 37.32
CA ALA A 125 16.61 -32.31 36.82
C ALA A 125 16.83 -31.97 35.33
N MET A 126 15.76 -31.78 34.55
CA MET A 126 15.86 -31.31 33.16
C MET A 126 16.25 -29.83 33.08
N GLY A 127 16.05 -29.03 34.13
CA GLY A 127 16.42 -27.62 34.17
C GLY A 127 15.60 -26.73 33.24
N LEU A 128 14.34 -27.11 32.97
CA LEU A 128 13.40 -26.37 32.11
C LEU A 128 12.07 -26.16 32.84
N ASN A 129 11.37 -25.08 32.50
CA ASN A 129 9.98 -24.85 32.83
C ASN A 129 9.23 -24.49 31.54
N VAL A 130 8.31 -25.36 31.12
CA VAL A 130 7.62 -25.27 29.82
C VAL A 130 6.16 -24.93 30.06
N GLN A 131 5.59 -24.03 29.27
CA GLN A 131 4.19 -23.62 29.39
C GLN A 131 3.65 -23.12 28.06
N TYR A 132 2.33 -23.17 27.87
CA TYR A 132 1.68 -22.40 26.82
C TYR A 132 1.93 -20.91 27.03
N SER A 133 2.16 -20.18 25.95
CA SER A 133 2.52 -18.76 25.96
C SER A 133 2.04 -18.07 24.69
N THR A 134 2.21 -16.76 24.62
CA THR A 134 1.98 -15.95 23.42
C THR A 134 3.18 -15.05 23.17
N PRO A 135 3.39 -14.52 21.95
CA PRO A 135 4.46 -13.54 21.70
C PRO A 135 4.36 -12.28 22.58
N ALA A 136 3.17 -11.94 23.08
CA ALA A 136 2.97 -10.85 24.05
C ALA A 136 3.43 -11.24 25.46
N CYS A 137 3.11 -12.45 25.92
CA CYS A 137 3.60 -12.99 27.19
C CYS A 137 5.14 -13.15 27.17
N TYR A 138 5.69 -13.59 26.03
CA TYR A 138 7.13 -13.69 25.82
C TYR A 138 7.81 -12.31 25.90
N ALA A 139 7.29 -11.31 25.18
CA ALA A 139 7.80 -9.94 25.25
C ALA A 139 7.72 -9.35 26.68
N ALA A 140 6.66 -9.63 27.43
CA ALA A 140 6.54 -9.22 28.82
C ALA A 140 7.57 -9.92 29.73
N ALA A 141 7.84 -11.21 29.51
CA ALA A 141 8.89 -11.95 30.23
C ALA A 141 10.28 -11.35 29.96
N LEU A 142 10.62 -11.06 28.70
CA LEU A 142 11.89 -10.40 28.33
C LEU A 142 12.01 -8.98 28.90
N GLN A 143 10.90 -8.24 29.04
CA GLN A 143 10.89 -6.94 29.70
C GLN A 143 11.10 -7.08 31.22
N SER A 144 10.57 -8.14 31.83
CA SER A 144 10.69 -8.38 33.28
C SER A 144 12.11 -8.73 33.75
N THR A 145 13.00 -9.19 32.86
CA THR A 145 14.40 -9.48 33.20
C THR A 145 15.29 -8.23 33.25
N GLY A 146 14.79 -7.07 32.82
CA GLY A 146 15.59 -5.83 32.73
C GLY A 146 16.75 -5.90 31.72
N SER A 147 16.75 -6.88 30.81
CA SER A 147 17.88 -7.14 29.91
C SER A 147 18.03 -6.08 28.81
N ILE A 148 19.28 -5.66 28.55
CA ILE A 148 19.59 -4.66 27.52
C ILE A 148 19.83 -5.34 26.16
N PHE A 149 18.80 -5.32 25.32
CA PHE A 149 18.86 -5.74 23.91
C PHE A 149 19.52 -4.65 23.06
N GLN A 150 20.35 -5.04 22.09
CA GLN A 150 21.11 -4.10 21.26
C GLN A 150 20.18 -3.33 20.30
N PRO A 151 20.52 -2.08 19.93
CA PRO A 151 19.78 -1.36 18.91
C PRO A 151 20.02 -1.98 17.52
N LYS A 152 18.95 -2.04 16.71
CA LYS A 152 19.01 -2.21 15.25
C LYS A 152 18.39 -0.94 14.64
N GLN A 153 19.04 -0.35 13.64
CA GLN A 153 18.47 0.69 12.77
C GLN A 153 18.19 0.08 11.39
N ASP A 154 17.71 0.85 10.41
CA ASP A 154 17.47 0.39 9.03
C ASP A 154 16.47 -0.78 8.92
N ASP A 155 16.44 -1.49 7.78
CA ASP A 155 15.50 -2.59 7.48
C ASP A 155 16.17 -3.98 7.48
N PHE A 156 15.52 -4.98 6.88
CA PHE A 156 16.04 -6.35 6.72
C PHE A 156 16.07 -6.80 5.25
N PHE A 157 16.29 -5.87 4.32
CA PHE A 157 16.37 -6.13 2.88
C PHE A 157 17.81 -6.01 2.32
N PRO A 158 18.11 -6.70 1.20
CA PRO A 158 17.31 -7.77 0.59
C PRO A 158 17.36 -9.06 1.41
N TYR A 159 16.27 -9.82 1.43
CA TYR A 159 16.25 -11.15 2.03
C TYR A 159 16.90 -12.18 1.10
N ALA A 160 17.79 -13.00 1.64
CA ALA A 160 18.29 -14.21 0.99
C ALA A 160 18.21 -15.42 1.93
N SER A 161 17.77 -16.56 1.39
CA SER A 161 17.72 -17.85 2.11
C SER A 161 19.04 -18.64 2.01
N GLY A 162 19.96 -18.22 1.13
CA GLY A 162 21.27 -18.83 0.89
C GLY A 162 22.02 -18.08 -0.22
N ASP A 163 23.26 -18.48 -0.49
CA ASP A 163 24.26 -17.77 -1.32
C ASP A 163 23.76 -17.23 -2.67
N HIS A 164 22.87 -17.97 -3.34
CA HIS A 164 22.33 -17.62 -4.66
C HIS A 164 20.80 -17.52 -4.67
N SER A 165 20.19 -17.38 -3.49
CA SER A 165 18.74 -17.39 -3.29
C SER A 165 18.25 -16.05 -2.74
N PHE A 166 18.41 -14.98 -3.53
CA PHE A 166 17.95 -13.63 -3.21
C PHE A 166 16.49 -13.43 -3.62
N TRP A 167 15.62 -13.10 -2.65
CA TRP A 167 14.19 -12.95 -2.84
C TRP A 167 13.83 -11.54 -3.33
N THR A 168 14.43 -11.11 -4.45
CA THR A 168 14.21 -9.77 -5.05
C THR A 168 13.28 -9.80 -6.26
N GLY A 169 13.03 -10.96 -6.86
CA GLY A 169 12.16 -11.10 -8.02
C GLY A 169 10.71 -10.63 -7.78
N TYR A 170 10.18 -10.86 -6.57
CA TYR A 170 8.81 -10.47 -6.22
C TYR A 170 8.59 -8.95 -6.12
N PHE A 171 9.67 -8.15 -6.10
CA PHE A 171 9.58 -6.69 -6.16
C PHE A 171 8.94 -6.20 -7.48
N THR A 172 9.10 -6.98 -8.57
CA THR A 172 8.47 -6.69 -9.88
C THR A 172 7.36 -7.67 -10.24
N SER A 173 7.40 -8.94 -9.80
CA SER A 173 6.47 -9.99 -10.25
C SER A 173 5.00 -9.58 -10.25
N ARG A 174 4.27 -9.87 -11.33
CA ARG A 174 2.88 -9.42 -11.57
C ARG A 174 2.70 -7.88 -11.53
N PRO A 175 3.46 -7.11 -12.34
CA PRO A 175 3.50 -5.64 -12.24
C PRO A 175 2.20 -4.95 -12.71
N THR A 176 1.38 -5.62 -13.53
CA THR A 176 0.01 -5.15 -13.82
C THR A 176 -0.86 -5.22 -12.57
N PHE A 177 -0.83 -6.32 -11.82
CA PHE A 177 -1.60 -6.48 -10.59
C PHE A 177 -1.13 -5.51 -9.49
N LYS A 178 0.19 -5.33 -9.32
CA LYS A 178 0.77 -4.28 -8.47
C LYS A 178 0.26 -2.87 -8.81
N GLY A 179 0.15 -2.54 -10.10
CA GLY A 179 -0.44 -1.29 -10.58
C GLY A 179 -1.92 -1.17 -10.22
N MET A 180 -2.70 -2.23 -10.44
CA MET A 180 -4.12 -2.30 -10.07
C MET A 180 -4.34 -2.10 -8.55
N ILE A 181 -3.47 -2.64 -7.68
CA ILE A 181 -3.51 -2.43 -6.23
C ILE A 181 -3.29 -0.95 -5.87
N ARG A 182 -2.33 -0.26 -6.51
CA ARG A 182 -2.12 1.19 -6.31
C ARG A 182 -3.34 1.99 -6.77
N GLN A 183 -3.88 1.67 -7.95
CA GLN A 183 -5.05 2.34 -8.53
C GLN A 183 -6.30 2.16 -7.63
N ALA A 184 -6.56 0.95 -7.16
CA ALA A 184 -7.64 0.63 -6.23
C ALA A 184 -7.52 1.40 -4.91
N SER A 185 -6.29 1.52 -4.37
CA SER A 185 -6.03 2.31 -3.16
C SER A 185 -6.37 3.80 -3.36
N SER A 186 -6.06 4.36 -4.52
CA SER A 186 -6.41 5.76 -4.83
C SER A 186 -7.92 5.96 -4.98
N TYR A 187 -8.63 5.08 -5.72
CA TYR A 187 -10.10 5.11 -5.79
C TYR A 187 -10.75 4.97 -4.42
N LEU A 188 -10.25 4.06 -3.58
CA LEU A 188 -10.75 3.86 -2.22
C LEU A 188 -10.49 5.10 -1.33
N ASN A 189 -9.36 5.80 -1.48
CA ASN A 189 -9.11 7.05 -0.76
C ASN A 189 -10.08 8.16 -1.21
N LEU A 190 -10.28 8.33 -2.53
CA LEU A 190 -11.26 9.29 -3.06
C LEU A 190 -12.67 9.00 -2.52
N ALA A 191 -13.14 7.75 -2.60
CA ALA A 191 -14.48 7.39 -2.15
C ALA A 191 -14.70 7.65 -0.64
N LYS A 192 -13.67 7.42 0.20
CA LYS A 192 -13.70 7.77 1.63
C LYS A 192 -13.78 9.29 1.85
N GLN A 193 -13.00 10.06 1.11
CA GLN A 193 -13.01 11.53 1.19
C GLN A 193 -14.35 12.12 0.73
N LEU A 194 -14.92 11.61 -0.36
CA LEU A 194 -16.24 12.02 -0.84
C LEU A 194 -17.34 11.65 0.16
N SER A 195 -17.33 10.43 0.70
CA SER A 195 -18.26 10.02 1.78
C SER A 195 -18.14 10.92 3.01
N ALA A 196 -16.93 11.21 3.47
CA ALA A 196 -16.71 12.07 4.63
C ALA A 196 -17.09 13.54 4.39
N ASN A 197 -16.80 14.11 3.22
CA ASN A 197 -17.13 15.50 2.91
C ASN A 197 -18.64 15.72 2.73
N PHE A 198 -19.36 14.78 2.10
CA PHE A 198 -20.82 14.89 1.90
C PHE A 198 -21.65 14.14 2.96
N LEU A 199 -21.00 13.54 3.96
CA LEU A 199 -21.58 12.68 5.00
C LEU A 199 -22.50 11.57 4.45
N LEU A 200 -22.14 11.00 3.29
CA LEU A 200 -22.91 9.97 2.58
C LEU A 200 -23.10 8.71 3.43
N ASP A 201 -24.09 7.88 3.12
CA ASP A 201 -24.18 6.55 3.75
C ASP A 201 -23.04 5.65 3.27
N ASP A 202 -22.34 5.01 4.22
CA ASP A 202 -21.18 4.15 3.95
C ASP A 202 -21.65 2.73 3.60
N GLY A 203 -22.50 2.63 2.58
CA GLY A 203 -23.12 1.39 2.13
C GLY A 203 -22.11 0.28 1.78
N PRO A 204 -22.59 -0.96 1.52
CA PRO A 204 -21.73 -2.14 1.39
C PRO A 204 -20.63 -2.01 0.32
N ALA A 205 -20.81 -1.14 -0.67
CA ALA A 205 -19.80 -0.73 -1.63
C ALA A 205 -18.43 -0.39 -1.00
N LEU A 206 -18.41 0.46 0.03
CA LEU A 206 -17.16 0.90 0.65
C LEU A 206 -16.48 -0.24 1.41
N GLU A 207 -17.26 -1.10 2.07
CA GLU A 207 -16.75 -2.24 2.83
C GLU A 207 -16.25 -3.38 1.92
N ILE A 208 -16.91 -3.62 0.78
CA ILE A 208 -16.41 -4.55 -0.26
C ILE A 208 -15.05 -4.06 -0.77
N ALA A 209 -14.91 -2.77 -1.07
CA ALA A 209 -13.64 -2.19 -1.50
C ALA A 209 -12.57 -2.25 -0.39
N LYS A 210 -12.90 -1.90 0.87
CA LYS A 210 -11.99 -2.02 2.02
C LYS A 210 -11.47 -3.45 2.19
N ARG A 211 -12.35 -4.46 2.10
CA ARG A 211 -11.99 -5.89 2.22
C ARG A 211 -11.12 -6.37 1.05
N ALA A 212 -11.46 -5.99 -0.19
CA ALA A 212 -10.65 -6.34 -1.35
C ALA A 212 -9.24 -5.71 -1.27
N SER A 213 -9.15 -4.40 -1.02
CA SER A 213 -7.87 -3.71 -0.86
C SER A 213 -7.04 -4.23 0.32
N GLY A 214 -7.68 -4.69 1.40
CA GLY A 214 -7.01 -5.32 2.54
C GLY A 214 -6.46 -6.72 2.20
N LEU A 215 -7.29 -7.58 1.60
CA LEU A 215 -6.90 -8.94 1.19
C LEU A 215 -5.68 -8.92 0.25
N VAL A 216 -5.64 -7.99 -0.72
CA VAL A 216 -4.53 -7.91 -1.67
C VAL A 216 -3.23 -7.35 -1.08
N GLN A 217 -3.20 -6.94 0.20
CA GLN A 217 -1.93 -6.70 0.93
C GLN A 217 -1.31 -7.99 1.49
N HIS A 218 -1.94 -9.17 1.27
CA HIS A 218 -1.35 -10.46 1.65
C HIS A 218 0.04 -10.63 1.00
N HIS A 219 0.94 -11.32 1.71
CA HIS A 219 2.34 -11.46 1.31
C HIS A 219 2.57 -12.42 0.12
N ASP A 220 1.50 -13.01 -0.43
CA ASP A 220 1.49 -13.65 -1.77
C ASP A 220 0.67 -12.88 -2.82
N ALA A 221 -0.10 -11.87 -2.42
CA ALA A 221 -0.93 -11.07 -3.31
C ALA A 221 -0.13 -9.90 -3.92
N VAL A 222 0.22 -8.89 -3.13
CA VAL A 222 0.95 -7.71 -3.63
C VAL A 222 2.37 -8.04 -4.11
N THR A 223 2.98 -9.08 -3.54
CA THR A 223 4.27 -9.66 -3.99
C THR A 223 4.15 -10.38 -5.33
N GLY A 224 2.97 -10.93 -5.65
CA GLY A 224 2.71 -11.70 -6.85
C GLY A 224 3.21 -13.16 -6.80
N THR A 225 3.54 -13.69 -5.62
CA THR A 225 3.99 -15.08 -5.42
C THR A 225 2.85 -16.11 -5.34
N ALA A 226 1.58 -15.67 -5.38
CA ALA A 226 0.45 -16.58 -5.52
C ALA A 226 0.36 -17.23 -6.92
N LYS A 227 -0.20 -18.45 -6.96
CA LYS A 227 -0.61 -19.16 -8.19
C LYS A 227 -1.50 -18.31 -9.10
N GLN A 228 -1.50 -18.60 -10.40
CA GLN A 228 -2.18 -17.78 -11.41
C GLN A 228 -3.70 -17.65 -11.18
N VAL A 229 -4.36 -18.75 -10.79
CA VAL A 229 -5.82 -18.76 -10.51
C VAL A 229 -6.17 -17.95 -9.25
N VAL A 230 -5.30 -17.94 -8.24
CA VAL A 230 -5.48 -17.16 -7.01
C VAL A 230 -5.26 -15.67 -7.31
N THR A 231 -4.30 -15.35 -8.17
CA THR A 231 -4.12 -13.98 -8.70
C THR A 231 -5.36 -13.48 -9.44
N TYR A 232 -6.03 -14.34 -10.23
CA TYR A 232 -7.29 -13.96 -10.90
C TYR A 232 -8.44 -13.73 -9.91
N ASP A 233 -8.57 -14.54 -8.85
CA ASP A 233 -9.53 -14.29 -7.77
C ASP A 233 -9.26 -12.95 -7.06
N TYR A 234 -8.00 -12.65 -6.71
CA TYR A 234 -7.62 -11.36 -6.14
C TYR A 234 -7.97 -10.19 -7.07
N ALA A 235 -7.66 -10.29 -8.36
CA ALA A 235 -7.97 -9.26 -9.35
C ALA A 235 -9.50 -9.08 -9.54
N GLN A 236 -10.27 -10.17 -9.58
CA GLN A 236 -11.73 -10.13 -9.69
C GLN A 236 -12.38 -9.46 -8.46
N ARG A 237 -11.91 -9.78 -7.25
CA ARG A 237 -12.37 -9.12 -6.01
C ARG A 237 -12.02 -7.63 -6.02
N LEU A 238 -10.87 -7.26 -6.55
CA LEU A 238 -10.39 -5.89 -6.60
C LEU A 238 -11.15 -5.05 -7.65
N ASP A 239 -11.40 -5.58 -8.86
CA ASP A 239 -12.26 -4.96 -9.88
C ASP A 239 -13.67 -4.74 -9.36
N LYS A 240 -14.28 -5.78 -8.76
CA LYS A 240 -15.58 -5.68 -8.09
C LYS A 240 -15.56 -4.57 -7.01
N GLY A 241 -14.51 -4.52 -6.19
CA GLY A 241 -14.31 -3.46 -5.20
C GLY A 241 -14.31 -2.06 -5.83
N ILE A 242 -13.51 -1.84 -6.88
CA ILE A 242 -13.42 -0.55 -7.58
C ILE A 242 -14.77 -0.15 -8.18
N ARG A 243 -15.46 -1.05 -8.89
CA ARG A 243 -16.74 -0.74 -9.56
C ARG A 243 -17.86 -0.38 -8.58
N GLN A 244 -17.87 -0.94 -7.38
CA GLN A 244 -18.84 -0.53 -6.36
C GLN A 244 -18.65 0.92 -5.90
N LEU A 245 -17.44 1.48 -5.99
CA LEU A 245 -17.17 2.89 -5.63
C LEU A 245 -17.79 3.90 -6.61
N GLU A 246 -18.21 3.48 -7.82
CA GLU A 246 -18.98 4.34 -8.73
C GLU A 246 -20.24 4.91 -8.07
N VAL A 247 -20.89 4.14 -7.18
CA VAL A 247 -22.09 4.58 -6.45
C VAL A 247 -21.78 5.84 -5.65
N LEU A 248 -20.72 5.79 -4.83
CA LEU A 248 -20.30 6.92 -3.98
C LEU A 248 -19.81 8.12 -4.79
N ILE A 249 -19.21 7.91 -5.98
CA ILE A 249 -18.85 9.00 -6.90
C ILE A 249 -20.12 9.71 -7.42
N ASN A 250 -21.14 8.95 -7.82
CA ASN A 250 -22.40 9.52 -8.32
C ASN A 250 -23.22 10.19 -7.20
N ASP A 251 -23.28 9.59 -6.02
CA ASP A 251 -23.96 10.18 -4.85
C ASP A 251 -23.25 11.46 -4.36
N ALA A 252 -21.93 11.54 -4.47
CA ALA A 252 -21.17 12.76 -4.20
C ALA A 252 -21.45 13.86 -5.24
N LEU A 253 -21.47 13.54 -6.54
CA LEU A 253 -21.81 14.49 -7.61
C LEU A 253 -23.26 15.01 -7.48
N LYS A 254 -24.19 14.12 -7.12
CA LYS A 254 -25.59 14.45 -6.79
C LYS A 254 -25.68 15.37 -5.57
N SER A 255 -24.97 15.06 -4.49
CA SER A 255 -24.96 15.85 -3.26
C SER A 255 -24.33 17.22 -3.45
N ALA A 256 -23.21 17.30 -4.20
CA ALA A 256 -22.62 18.56 -4.63
C ALA A 256 -23.63 19.41 -5.41
N SER A 257 -24.42 18.78 -6.29
CA SER A 257 -25.48 19.40 -7.10
C SER A 257 -26.82 19.58 -6.36
N GLY A 258 -26.82 19.60 -5.01
CA GLY A 258 -28.01 19.92 -4.22
C GLY A 258 -29.11 18.85 -4.25
N GLY A 259 -28.78 17.61 -4.61
CA GLY A 259 -29.71 16.49 -4.71
C GLY A 259 -30.11 16.13 -6.16
N ALA A 260 -29.85 17.00 -7.12
CA ALA A 260 -30.05 16.70 -8.55
C ALA A 260 -28.97 15.73 -9.05
N ALA A 261 -29.37 14.58 -9.60
CA ALA A 261 -28.44 13.56 -10.07
C ALA A 261 -28.03 13.84 -11.54
N PRO A 262 -26.74 14.09 -11.83
CA PRO A 262 -26.27 14.16 -13.21
C PRO A 262 -26.29 12.78 -13.88
N PRO A 263 -26.19 12.71 -15.23
CA PRO A 263 -25.89 11.48 -15.98
C PRO A 263 -24.84 10.60 -15.30
N LYS A 264 -25.05 9.27 -15.30
CA LYS A 264 -24.22 8.33 -14.53
C LYS A 264 -22.75 8.41 -14.97
N HIS A 265 -21.89 8.73 -14.03
CA HIS A 265 -20.43 8.70 -14.20
C HIS A 265 -19.88 7.29 -13.95
N VAL A 266 -18.98 6.83 -14.81
CA VAL A 266 -18.33 5.50 -14.73
C VAL A 266 -16.81 5.58 -14.81
N LEU A 267 -16.11 4.53 -14.35
CA LEU A 267 -14.65 4.45 -14.33
C LEU A 267 -14.11 3.62 -15.50
N CYS A 268 -13.45 4.27 -16.47
CA CYS A 268 -12.75 3.60 -17.57
C CYS A 268 -11.41 3.01 -17.10
N LEU A 269 -11.45 1.81 -16.50
CA LEU A 269 -10.27 1.15 -15.91
C LEU A 269 -9.21 0.76 -16.94
N LEU A 270 -9.59 0.51 -18.20
CA LEU A 270 -8.69 0.19 -19.32
C LEU A 270 -8.16 1.44 -20.06
N SER A 271 -8.26 2.63 -19.45
CA SER A 271 -7.75 3.89 -20.03
C SER A 271 -6.22 3.94 -20.15
N ASN A 272 -5.51 3.03 -19.48
CA ASN A 272 -4.09 2.75 -19.73
C ASN A 272 -3.88 2.14 -21.14
N GLU A 273 -4.68 1.13 -21.51
CA GLU A 273 -4.74 0.46 -22.83
C GLU A 273 -5.48 1.29 -23.89
N THR A 274 -5.81 2.54 -23.58
CA THR A 274 -6.61 3.45 -24.41
C THR A 274 -7.99 2.91 -24.78
N ILE A 275 -8.61 2.12 -23.90
CA ILE A 275 -9.99 1.64 -24.05
C ILE A 275 -10.90 2.36 -23.05
N CYS A 276 -11.99 2.96 -23.53
CA CYS A 276 -13.04 3.56 -22.70
C CYS A 276 -14.36 3.61 -23.45
N ASP A 277 -15.36 2.82 -23.01
CA ASP A 277 -16.62 2.66 -23.74
C ASP A 277 -17.36 3.99 -23.96
N VAL A 278 -17.29 4.91 -23.00
CA VAL A 278 -17.94 6.23 -23.08
C VAL A 278 -17.33 7.11 -24.18
N SER A 279 -16.00 7.10 -24.33
CA SER A 279 -15.33 7.87 -25.40
C SER A 279 -15.30 7.13 -26.75
N LYS A 280 -15.54 5.81 -26.77
CA LYS A 280 -15.75 5.03 -28.00
C LYS A 280 -17.16 5.22 -28.56
N ALA A 281 -18.17 5.23 -27.70
CA ALA A 281 -19.59 5.22 -28.09
C ALA A 281 -20.15 6.60 -28.46
N SER A 282 -19.47 7.70 -28.11
CA SER A 282 -19.93 9.06 -28.41
C SER A 282 -18.79 9.97 -28.85
N GLY A 283 -19.01 10.70 -29.95
CA GLY A 283 -18.16 11.82 -30.37
C GLY A 283 -18.29 13.08 -29.50
N SER A 284 -19.04 13.01 -28.39
CA SER A 284 -19.10 14.05 -27.34
C SER A 284 -19.49 13.44 -25.99
N TYR A 285 -18.65 13.65 -24.98
CA TYR A 285 -18.81 13.11 -23.63
C TYR A 285 -18.20 14.05 -22.59
N ALA A 286 -18.64 13.93 -21.34
CA ALA A 286 -18.10 14.66 -20.20
C ALA A 286 -17.04 13.84 -19.44
N VAL A 287 -16.05 14.54 -18.87
CA VAL A 287 -14.99 13.99 -18.04
C VAL A 287 -14.92 14.80 -16.74
N SER A 288 -15.41 14.25 -15.62
CA SER A 288 -15.25 14.84 -14.29
C SER A 288 -13.97 14.32 -13.64
N ILE A 289 -13.11 15.24 -13.22
CA ILE A 289 -11.75 14.99 -12.77
C ILE A 289 -11.63 15.42 -11.31
N PHE A 290 -11.36 14.45 -10.44
CA PHE A 290 -11.28 14.58 -8.99
C PHE A 290 -9.83 14.70 -8.52
N ASN A 291 -9.57 15.60 -7.58
CA ASN A 291 -8.31 15.73 -6.85
C ASN A 291 -8.45 15.15 -5.43
N PRO A 292 -7.86 13.97 -5.15
CA PRO A 292 -7.88 13.35 -3.82
C PRO A 292 -6.78 13.86 -2.86
N VAL A 293 -6.07 14.95 -3.17
CA VAL A 293 -5.01 15.54 -2.33
C VAL A 293 -5.54 16.79 -1.61
N GLY A 294 -5.12 17.00 -0.35
CA GLY A 294 -5.48 18.16 0.48
C GLY A 294 -4.83 19.50 0.08
N LYS A 295 -4.43 19.65 -1.18
CA LYS A 295 -3.81 20.85 -1.77
C LYS A 295 -4.40 21.08 -3.16
N ALA A 296 -4.45 22.32 -3.62
CA ALA A 296 -4.72 22.60 -5.04
C ALA A 296 -3.60 22.00 -5.91
N MET A 297 -3.94 21.46 -7.09
CA MET A 297 -2.97 20.86 -8.02
C MET A 297 -3.20 21.31 -9.47
N SER A 298 -2.10 21.38 -10.22
CA SER A 298 -2.07 21.64 -11.66
C SER A 298 -1.39 20.46 -12.34
N SER A 299 -2.02 19.84 -13.34
CA SER A 299 -1.51 18.63 -13.99
C SER A 299 -2.07 18.43 -15.39
N PHE A 300 -1.79 17.29 -16.02
CA PHE A 300 -2.42 16.85 -17.26
C PHE A 300 -3.15 15.51 -17.05
N VAL A 301 -4.39 15.43 -17.49
CA VAL A 301 -5.17 14.17 -17.50
C VAL A 301 -5.23 13.61 -18.91
N ARG A 302 -4.91 12.32 -19.00
CA ARG A 302 -4.78 11.59 -20.26
C ARG A 302 -6.05 10.79 -20.51
N VAL A 303 -6.71 11.04 -21.63
CA VAL A 303 -8.02 10.48 -22.00
C VAL A 303 -7.89 9.61 -23.25
N PRO A 304 -8.43 8.37 -23.27
CA PRO A 304 -8.56 7.56 -24.47
C PRO A 304 -9.45 8.25 -25.50
N PHE A 305 -8.90 8.51 -26.67
CA PHE A 305 -9.45 9.48 -27.60
C PHE A 305 -9.32 8.90 -29.00
N TYR A 306 -10.43 8.57 -29.65
CA TYR A 306 -10.45 7.82 -30.92
C TYR A 306 -10.09 8.71 -32.12
N HIS A 307 -9.22 9.70 -31.87
CA HIS A 307 -9.42 11.08 -32.30
C HIS A 307 -8.10 11.95 -32.35
N PRO A 308 -7.76 12.79 -33.37
CA PRO A 308 -6.60 13.72 -33.34
C PRO A 308 -6.94 15.18 -33.03
N VAL A 309 -8.08 15.66 -33.53
CA VAL A 309 -8.44 17.09 -33.49
C VAL A 309 -9.51 17.27 -32.42
N ALA A 310 -9.07 17.54 -31.20
CA ALA A 310 -9.97 17.75 -30.07
C ALA A 310 -10.48 19.20 -30.03
N SER A 311 -11.81 19.35 -29.93
CA SER A 311 -12.39 20.51 -29.26
C SER A 311 -12.60 20.14 -27.80
N VAL A 312 -12.10 20.96 -26.86
CA VAL A 312 -12.31 20.74 -25.42
C VAL A 312 -12.79 22.01 -24.72
N GLN A 313 -13.90 21.89 -24.01
CA GLN A 313 -14.47 22.94 -23.16
C GLN A 313 -14.31 22.60 -21.68
N ASP A 314 -14.24 23.62 -20.83
CA ASP A 314 -14.20 23.46 -19.37
C ASP A 314 -15.57 23.72 -18.68
N ASP A 315 -15.54 23.88 -17.35
CA ASP A 315 -16.71 24.12 -16.49
C ASP A 315 -17.42 25.45 -16.78
N THR A 316 -16.73 26.43 -17.36
CA THR A 316 -17.31 27.71 -17.82
C THR A 316 -17.84 27.63 -19.25
N GLY A 317 -17.49 26.58 -20.00
CA GLY A 317 -17.72 26.49 -21.44
C GLY A 317 -16.64 27.16 -22.30
N THR A 318 -15.59 27.69 -21.67
CA THR A 318 -14.41 28.22 -22.38
C THR A 318 -13.67 27.08 -23.07
N ALA A 319 -13.31 27.28 -24.34
CA ALA A 319 -12.46 26.34 -25.08
C ALA A 319 -11.02 26.41 -24.56
N ILE A 320 -10.45 25.27 -24.18
CA ILE A 320 -9.07 25.17 -23.66
C ILE A 320 -8.15 24.51 -24.69
N GLN A 321 -6.89 24.96 -24.73
CA GLN A 321 -5.87 24.27 -25.53
C GLN A 321 -5.54 22.91 -24.91
N VAL A 322 -5.40 21.91 -25.77
CA VAL A 322 -5.13 20.53 -25.41
C VAL A 322 -4.16 19.93 -26.42
N GLN A 323 -3.36 18.98 -25.98
CA GLN A 323 -2.49 18.20 -26.87
C GLN A 323 -3.15 16.88 -27.20
N VAL A 324 -3.03 16.46 -28.45
CA VAL A 324 -3.42 15.13 -28.89
C VAL A 324 -2.21 14.45 -29.51
N THR A 325 -2.02 13.17 -29.24
CA THR A 325 -0.82 12.44 -29.68
C THR A 325 -1.19 11.00 -30.02
N ALA A 326 -0.69 10.53 -31.16
CA ALA A 326 -1.01 9.19 -31.64
C ALA A 326 -0.46 8.14 -30.67
N VAL A 327 -1.26 7.10 -30.41
CA VAL A 327 -0.78 5.95 -29.65
C VAL A 327 0.23 5.22 -30.50
N GLN A 328 1.46 5.11 -29.98
CA GLN A 328 2.45 4.27 -30.61
C GLN A 328 1.95 2.81 -30.61
N SER A 329 1.64 2.31 -31.81
CA SER A 329 1.08 0.98 -32.07
C SER A 329 2.07 -0.13 -31.71
N ILE A 330 2.02 -0.58 -30.45
CA ILE A 330 2.67 -1.80 -29.98
C ILE A 330 1.80 -2.99 -30.43
N PRO A 331 2.27 -3.89 -31.32
CA PRO A 331 1.40 -4.90 -31.96
C PRO A 331 0.68 -5.83 -30.96
N THR A 332 1.33 -6.16 -29.84
CA THR A 332 0.79 -7.01 -28.76
C THR A 332 -0.25 -6.32 -27.87
N LEU A 333 -0.46 -5.00 -28.04
CA LEU A 333 -1.57 -4.24 -27.43
C LEU A 333 -2.64 -3.83 -28.45
N SER A 334 -2.56 -4.29 -29.70
CA SER A 334 -3.54 -3.92 -30.72
C SER A 334 -4.91 -4.55 -30.42
N SER A 335 -5.91 -3.68 -30.22
CA SER A 335 -7.30 -4.05 -29.97
C SER A 335 -8.21 -3.20 -30.87
N PRO A 336 -9.28 -3.77 -31.46
CA PRO A 336 -10.29 -2.98 -32.18
C PRO A 336 -11.12 -2.06 -31.26
N ASP A 337 -10.94 -2.17 -29.94
CA ASP A 337 -11.54 -1.30 -28.93
C ASP A 337 -10.59 -0.18 -28.48
N ALA A 338 -9.30 -0.25 -28.81
CA ALA A 338 -8.31 0.75 -28.39
C ALA A 338 -8.39 2.01 -29.25
N ALA A 339 -8.24 3.15 -28.60
CA ALA A 339 -8.28 4.46 -29.24
C ALA A 339 -6.94 4.79 -29.90
N PRO A 340 -6.90 5.19 -31.18
CA PRO A 340 -5.66 5.56 -31.85
C PRO A 340 -4.91 6.79 -31.30
N TYR A 341 -5.46 7.53 -30.33
CA TYR A 341 -4.79 8.67 -29.69
C TYR A 341 -5.01 8.74 -28.18
N GLU A 342 -4.11 9.48 -27.55
CA GLU A 342 -4.23 9.99 -26.20
C GLU A 342 -4.42 11.51 -26.27
N LEU A 343 -5.50 11.99 -25.64
CA LEU A 343 -5.78 13.41 -25.42
C LEU A 343 -5.25 13.82 -24.04
N PHE A 344 -4.50 14.90 -23.98
CA PHE A 344 -3.93 15.47 -22.77
C PHE A 344 -4.65 16.79 -22.45
N ILE A 345 -5.49 16.75 -21.43
CA ILE A 345 -6.26 17.90 -20.92
C ILE A 345 -5.48 18.55 -19.76
N PRO A 346 -5.07 19.83 -19.84
CA PRO A 346 -4.51 20.53 -18.70
C PRO A 346 -5.61 20.79 -17.65
N VAL A 347 -5.33 20.47 -16.40
CA VAL A 347 -6.28 20.61 -15.28
C VAL A 347 -5.72 21.48 -14.17
N GLN A 348 -6.59 22.28 -13.56
CA GLN A 348 -6.36 22.97 -12.30
C GLN A 348 -7.51 22.61 -11.35
N LEU A 349 -7.19 22.03 -10.19
CA LEU A 349 -8.16 21.41 -9.29
C LEU A 349 -7.99 21.94 -7.86
N GLY A 350 -9.11 22.22 -7.18
CA GLY A 350 -9.11 22.62 -5.76
C GLY A 350 -8.82 21.45 -4.81
N PRO A 351 -8.39 21.71 -3.57
CA PRO A 351 -8.05 20.67 -2.58
C PRO A 351 -9.27 19.79 -2.23
N ALA A 352 -9.08 18.47 -2.27
CA ALA A 352 -10.15 17.47 -2.06
C ALA A 352 -11.43 17.78 -2.90
N GLY A 353 -11.24 18.15 -4.17
CA GLY A 353 -12.26 18.76 -5.04
C GLY A 353 -12.40 18.10 -6.42
N PHE A 354 -13.17 18.70 -7.33
CA PHE A 354 -13.29 18.24 -8.73
C PHE A 354 -13.61 19.36 -9.73
N LYS A 355 -13.40 19.09 -11.04
CA LYS A 355 -13.74 19.95 -12.21
C LYS A 355 -14.17 19.08 -13.42
N THR A 356 -14.98 19.58 -14.36
CA THR A 356 -15.54 18.80 -15.50
C THR A 356 -15.24 19.41 -16.90
N PHE A 357 -15.06 18.57 -17.94
CA PHE A 357 -14.64 18.94 -19.32
C PHE A 357 -15.34 18.10 -20.45
N PHE A 358 -15.22 18.45 -21.77
CA PHE A 358 -15.95 17.84 -22.94
C PHE A 358 -15.08 17.62 -24.26
N VAL A 359 -15.32 16.70 -25.26
CA VAL A 359 -14.29 16.11 -26.24
C VAL A 359 -14.73 15.43 -27.67
N SER A 360 -13.92 15.29 -28.81
CA SER A 360 -14.24 14.63 -30.22
C SER A 360 -13.11 14.28 -31.38
N GLY A 361 -13.15 13.30 -32.39
CA GLY A 361 -12.18 13.12 -33.63
C GLY A 361 -11.97 11.76 -34.55
N SER A 362 -10.78 11.46 -35.24
CA SER A 362 -10.21 10.24 -36.07
C SER A 362 -8.81 9.44 -35.71
N GLY A 363 -7.85 8.85 -36.56
CA GLY A 363 -6.72 7.83 -36.15
C GLY A 363 -5.16 7.81 -36.62
N LEU A 364 -4.12 7.16 -35.93
CA LEU A 364 -2.62 6.96 -36.27
C LEU A 364 -1.69 5.79 -35.58
N THR A 365 -0.29 5.81 -35.49
CA THR A 365 0.76 4.66 -35.35
C THR A 365 2.13 4.76 -34.48
N GLY A 366 3.15 3.79 -34.45
CA GLY A 366 4.22 3.51 -33.36
C GLY A 366 5.80 3.15 -33.46
N SER A 367 6.41 2.32 -32.52
CA SER A 367 7.89 2.25 -32.01
C SER A 367 8.46 0.90 -31.30
N GLU A 368 9.64 0.82 -30.55
CA GLU A 368 10.12 -0.23 -29.50
C GLU A 368 11.60 -0.08 -28.78
N PRO A 369 12.03 -0.79 -27.64
CA PRO A 369 13.25 -0.58 -26.69
C PRO A 369 14.06 -1.83 -26.02
N VAL A 370 14.82 -1.74 -24.85
CA VAL A 370 15.33 -2.85 -23.86
C VAL A 370 16.17 -2.41 -22.54
N SER A 371 16.41 -3.23 -21.44
CA SER A 371 17.16 -2.91 -20.11
C SER A 371 17.60 -4.08 -19.10
N GLY A 372 18.28 -3.83 -17.93
CA GLY A 372 18.19 -4.66 -16.64
C GLY A 372 19.27 -4.67 -15.46
N ASN A 373 18.94 -4.33 -14.16
CA ASN A 373 19.87 -4.29 -12.96
C ASN A 373 19.33 -4.17 -11.43
N TYR A 374 18.19 -4.74 -10.98
CA TYR A 374 17.22 -4.11 -9.98
C TYR A 374 17.15 -4.37 -8.41
N TYR A 375 16.59 -3.38 -7.64
CA TYR A 375 16.16 -3.32 -6.19
C TYR A 375 14.65 -2.90 -6.00
N PRO A 376 13.98 -2.86 -4.81
CA PRO A 376 12.55 -2.47 -4.74
C PRO A 376 12.29 -0.95 -4.67
N VAL A 377 11.48 -0.43 -5.60
CA VAL A 377 11.04 0.97 -5.63
C VAL A 377 9.51 1.03 -5.57
N THR A 378 8.95 1.57 -4.48
CA THR A 378 7.49 1.60 -4.21
C THR A 378 6.82 2.95 -4.43
N ASN A 379 7.63 4.00 -4.55
CA ASN A 379 7.20 5.38 -4.80
C ASN A 379 8.27 6.14 -5.59
N ARG A 380 9.52 6.18 -5.12
CA ARG A 380 10.62 6.92 -5.76
C ARG A 380 12.00 6.28 -5.55
N ILE A 381 12.90 6.53 -6.50
CA ILE A 381 14.35 6.28 -6.43
C ILE A 381 15.09 7.56 -6.81
N PHE A 382 16.28 7.80 -6.25
CA PHE A 382 17.11 8.94 -6.62
C PHE A 382 18.60 8.66 -6.44
N ILE A 383 19.42 9.42 -7.16
CA ILE A 383 20.87 9.53 -6.97
C ILE A 383 21.24 11.01 -6.82
N LYS A 384 22.31 11.31 -6.09
CA LYS A 384 22.79 12.69 -5.92
C LYS A 384 24.31 12.78 -5.75
N ASP A 385 24.86 13.89 -6.21
CA ASP A 385 26.21 14.36 -5.89
C ASP A 385 26.14 15.54 -4.88
N THR A 386 27.21 16.33 -4.75
CA THR A 386 27.29 17.47 -3.82
C THR A 386 26.48 18.70 -4.26
N LYS A 387 25.99 18.72 -5.50
CA LYS A 387 25.28 19.82 -6.14
C LYS A 387 23.95 19.38 -6.76
N SER A 388 23.91 18.23 -7.42
CA SER A 388 22.77 17.81 -8.25
C SER A 388 22.14 16.52 -7.74
N GLN A 389 20.83 16.41 -7.89
CA GLN A 389 20.07 15.19 -7.62
C GLN A 389 19.15 14.87 -8.79
N MET A 390 19.14 13.60 -9.21
CA MET A 390 18.21 13.03 -10.18
C MET A 390 17.25 12.08 -9.46
N THR A 391 15.94 12.32 -9.55
CA THR A 391 14.88 11.53 -8.89
C THR A 391 13.94 10.98 -9.95
N VAL A 392 13.59 9.69 -9.86
CA VAL A 392 12.50 9.09 -10.65
C VAL A 392 11.38 8.63 -9.72
N LEU A 393 10.17 9.12 -9.97
CA LEU A 393 8.94 8.69 -9.31
C LEU A 393 8.28 7.55 -10.11
N THR A 394 7.58 6.64 -9.43
CA THR A 394 6.99 5.40 -9.98
C THR A 394 5.48 5.33 -9.72
N ASP A 395 4.70 4.85 -10.70
CA ASP A 395 3.24 4.67 -10.56
C ASP A 395 2.83 3.37 -9.84
N ARG A 396 3.78 2.48 -9.54
CA ARG A 396 3.59 1.18 -8.89
C ARG A 396 4.89 0.70 -8.23
N SER A 397 4.82 -0.37 -7.45
CA SER A 397 6.03 -1.06 -6.97
C SER A 397 6.74 -1.79 -8.12
N GLN A 398 8.05 -1.57 -8.27
CA GLN A 398 8.87 -2.15 -9.32
C GLN A 398 10.26 -2.53 -8.79
N GLY A 399 10.99 -3.32 -9.58
CA GLY A 399 12.45 -3.26 -9.58
C GLY A 399 12.94 -1.87 -10.00
N GLY A 400 14.00 -1.33 -9.40
CA GLY A 400 14.65 -0.06 -9.73
C GLY A 400 16.04 -0.01 -9.12
N THR A 401 17.02 0.66 -9.72
CA THR A 401 18.44 0.54 -9.35
C THR A 401 19.25 1.75 -9.75
N SER A 402 20.50 1.79 -9.32
CA SER A 402 21.47 2.81 -9.69
C SER A 402 22.87 2.24 -9.92
N LYS A 403 23.55 2.81 -10.90
CA LYS A 403 25.01 2.82 -11.05
C LYS A 403 25.45 4.30 -11.03
N ASP A 404 26.73 4.61 -10.87
CA ASP A 404 27.21 6.00 -10.88
C ASP A 404 26.65 6.81 -12.06
N GLY A 405 25.90 7.87 -11.76
CA GLY A 405 25.22 8.73 -12.74
C GLY A 405 23.95 8.18 -13.40
N ALA A 406 23.53 6.94 -13.11
CA ALA A 406 22.41 6.26 -13.78
C ALA A 406 21.33 5.75 -12.81
N ILE A 407 20.07 5.78 -13.27
CA ILE A 407 18.94 5.07 -12.66
C ILE A 407 18.26 4.22 -13.75
N GLU A 408 17.82 3.02 -13.39
CA GLU A 408 17.05 2.13 -14.27
C GLU A 408 15.84 1.56 -13.51
N LEU A 409 14.69 1.31 -14.17
CA LEU A 409 13.45 0.80 -13.54
C LEU A 409 12.80 -0.35 -14.33
N MET A 410 12.45 -1.44 -13.64
CA MET A 410 11.98 -2.71 -14.18
C MET A 410 10.49 -2.67 -14.51
N LEU A 411 10.19 -2.51 -15.79
CA LEU A 411 8.81 -2.31 -16.25
C LEU A 411 8.00 -3.62 -16.27
N HIS A 412 8.64 -4.74 -16.64
CA HIS A 412 7.98 -6.05 -16.75
C HIS A 412 8.96 -7.22 -16.57
N ARG A 413 8.43 -8.44 -16.34
CA ARG A 413 9.16 -9.72 -16.31
C ARG A 413 8.27 -10.86 -16.84
N ARG A 414 8.90 -11.86 -17.47
CA ARG A 414 8.32 -13.16 -17.81
C ARG A 414 9.37 -14.23 -17.57
N CYS A 415 9.00 -15.40 -17.03
CA CYS A 415 9.91 -16.50 -16.74
C CYS A 415 9.25 -17.84 -17.09
N PHE A 416 10.00 -18.75 -17.69
CA PHE A 416 9.50 -20.04 -18.22
C PHE A 416 9.80 -21.26 -17.31
N TYR A 417 10.38 -21.01 -16.13
CA TYR A 417 10.67 -22.03 -15.12
C TYR A 417 10.18 -21.55 -13.75
N ASP A 418 9.80 -22.49 -12.89
CA ASP A 418 9.46 -22.25 -11.48
C ASP A 418 10.73 -21.99 -10.66
N ASP A 419 10.65 -21.12 -9.65
CA ASP A 419 11.79 -20.79 -8.77
C ASP A 419 11.95 -21.75 -7.58
N HIS A 420 11.10 -22.78 -7.50
CA HIS A 420 11.11 -23.86 -6.51
C HIS A 420 10.86 -23.40 -5.06
N PHE A 421 10.38 -22.16 -4.84
CA PHE A 421 9.98 -21.67 -3.52
C PHE A 421 8.50 -21.96 -3.14
N GLY A 422 7.89 -22.98 -3.78
CA GLY A 422 6.61 -23.55 -3.39
C GLY A 422 5.40 -23.17 -4.25
N VAL A 423 5.56 -22.27 -5.23
CA VAL A 423 4.48 -21.89 -6.16
C VAL A 423 4.21 -23.01 -7.18
N SER A 424 5.26 -23.70 -7.64
CA SER A 424 5.21 -24.76 -8.65
C SER A 424 4.55 -24.32 -9.96
N GLU A 425 4.71 -23.04 -10.33
CA GLU A 425 4.19 -22.38 -11.53
C GLU A 425 5.20 -21.30 -11.97
N ALA A 426 5.65 -21.37 -13.22
CA ALA A 426 6.50 -20.33 -13.78
C ALA A 426 5.75 -18.98 -13.92
N LEU A 427 6.46 -17.85 -13.86
CA LEU A 427 5.88 -16.51 -14.07
C LEU A 427 5.65 -16.24 -15.56
N ASP A 428 4.74 -17.00 -16.16
CA ASP A 428 4.36 -16.96 -17.57
C ASP A 428 2.94 -16.39 -17.75
N GLU A 429 2.76 -15.11 -17.41
CA GLU A 429 1.45 -14.44 -17.53
C GLU A 429 1.06 -14.32 -19.02
N PRO A 430 -0.01 -14.99 -19.52
CA PRO A 430 -0.19 -15.24 -20.96
C PRO A 430 -0.87 -14.10 -21.73
N GLY A 431 -1.38 -13.08 -21.04
CA GLY A 431 -2.13 -11.98 -21.68
C GLY A 431 -3.51 -12.41 -22.21
N LYS A 432 -4.16 -11.53 -22.99
CA LYS A 432 -5.50 -11.76 -23.56
C LYS A 432 -5.46 -12.64 -24.83
N ASP A 433 -4.34 -12.66 -25.54
CA ASP A 433 -4.16 -13.37 -26.81
C ASP A 433 -3.29 -14.64 -26.71
N GLY A 434 -2.89 -15.00 -25.50
CA GLY A 434 -2.02 -16.15 -25.21
C GLY A 434 -0.52 -15.92 -25.49
N LYS A 435 -0.11 -14.76 -26.01
CA LYS A 435 1.28 -14.51 -26.43
C LYS A 435 2.16 -13.89 -25.35
N GLY A 436 1.57 -13.47 -24.23
CA GLY A 436 2.23 -12.83 -23.09
C GLY A 436 1.52 -11.54 -22.67
N LEU A 437 1.42 -11.31 -21.36
CA LEU A 437 0.86 -10.09 -20.80
C LEU A 437 1.74 -8.89 -21.17
N VAL A 438 1.14 -7.80 -21.64
CA VAL A 438 1.83 -6.52 -21.85
C VAL A 438 1.49 -5.57 -20.70
N VAL A 439 2.44 -4.69 -20.35
CA VAL A 439 2.35 -3.82 -19.17
C VAL A 439 2.63 -2.38 -19.59
N ARG A 440 1.76 -1.46 -19.20
CA ARG A 440 1.95 -0.02 -19.39
C ARG A 440 1.88 0.69 -18.05
N GLY A 441 2.82 1.63 -17.83
CA GLY A 441 2.92 2.46 -16.63
C GLY A 441 3.59 3.79 -16.93
N GLN A 442 3.85 4.59 -15.90
CA GLN A 442 4.41 5.94 -16.04
C GLN A 442 5.42 6.28 -14.95
N HIS A 443 6.41 7.08 -15.35
CA HIS A 443 7.49 7.61 -14.51
C HIS A 443 7.57 9.12 -14.65
N TRP A 444 7.94 9.83 -13.58
CA TRP A 444 8.29 11.25 -13.63
C TRP A 444 9.76 11.41 -13.25
N LEU A 445 10.55 12.00 -14.15
CA LEU A 445 11.97 12.31 -13.96
C LEU A 445 12.11 13.76 -13.48
N LEU A 446 12.87 13.97 -12.41
CA LEU A 446 13.19 15.28 -11.83
C LEU A 446 14.72 15.42 -11.74
N ILE A 447 15.25 16.58 -12.12
CA ILE A 447 16.67 16.93 -12.01
C ILE A 447 16.76 18.35 -11.46
N GLY A 448 17.63 18.56 -10.46
CA GLY A 448 17.90 19.90 -9.91
C GLY A 448 18.82 19.85 -8.71
N ASP A 449 18.88 20.95 -7.95
CA ASP A 449 19.84 21.10 -6.85
C ASP A 449 19.53 20.18 -5.65
N ALA A 450 20.55 19.45 -5.17
CA ALA A 450 20.43 18.44 -4.14
C ALA A 450 19.95 18.95 -2.77
N ALA A 451 20.10 20.25 -2.49
CA ALA A 451 19.60 20.89 -1.26
C ALA A 451 18.13 21.37 -1.37
N THR A 452 17.51 21.28 -2.55
CA THR A 452 16.13 21.76 -2.81
C THR A 452 15.23 20.70 -3.46
N GLN A 453 15.77 19.63 -4.04
CA GLN A 453 14.95 18.58 -4.70
C GLN A 453 13.91 17.96 -3.77
N ALA A 454 14.12 17.94 -2.45
CA ALA A 454 13.13 17.42 -1.52
C ALA A 454 11.82 18.20 -1.52
N ALA A 455 11.89 19.53 -1.62
CA ALA A 455 10.72 20.41 -1.70
C ALA A 455 9.81 20.06 -2.89
N ILE A 456 10.39 19.51 -3.95
CA ILE A 456 9.72 19.14 -5.19
C ILE A 456 9.27 17.68 -5.14
N HIS A 457 10.17 16.74 -4.85
CA HIS A 457 9.86 15.32 -4.96
C HIS A 457 8.96 14.78 -3.84
N ARG A 458 8.95 15.37 -2.63
CA ARG A 458 8.07 14.90 -1.55
C ARG A 458 6.59 15.19 -1.85
N PRO A 459 6.17 16.40 -2.29
CA PRO A 459 4.81 16.62 -2.79
C PRO A 459 4.47 15.79 -4.04
N MET A 460 5.33 15.79 -5.06
CA MET A 460 5.05 15.07 -6.31
C MET A 460 4.95 13.55 -6.13
N ALA A 461 5.64 12.97 -5.14
CA ALA A 461 5.49 11.58 -4.72
C ALA A 461 4.07 11.26 -4.18
N VAL A 462 3.43 12.21 -3.50
CA VAL A 462 2.03 12.09 -3.05
C VAL A 462 1.08 12.22 -4.25
N GLU A 463 1.30 13.22 -5.11
CA GLU A 463 0.48 13.45 -6.31
C GLU A 463 0.57 12.29 -7.32
N MET A 464 1.72 11.62 -7.43
CA MET A 464 1.93 10.44 -8.26
C MET A 464 1.19 9.20 -7.72
N PHE A 465 1.05 9.08 -6.40
CA PHE A 465 0.24 8.04 -5.75
C PHE A 465 -1.26 8.35 -5.84
N HIS A 466 -1.63 9.61 -5.61
CA HIS A 466 -2.98 10.15 -5.53
C HIS A 466 -3.30 11.05 -6.74
N ARG A 467 -3.07 10.50 -7.94
CA ARG A 467 -3.29 11.19 -9.21
C ARG A 467 -4.74 11.62 -9.42
N PRO A 468 -4.99 12.65 -10.26
CA PRO A 468 -6.35 13.01 -10.65
C PRO A 468 -7.13 11.81 -11.19
N ILE A 469 -8.31 11.57 -10.62
CA ILE A 469 -9.19 10.47 -11.02
C ILE A 469 -10.24 11.01 -12.00
N ALA A 470 -10.30 10.45 -13.21
CA ALA A 470 -11.34 10.76 -14.18
C ALA A 470 -12.52 9.77 -14.08
N ALA A 471 -13.74 10.31 -14.10
CA ALA A 471 -14.98 9.57 -14.28
C ALA A 471 -15.77 10.16 -15.46
N TYR A 472 -16.44 9.32 -16.24
CA TYR A 472 -16.93 9.66 -17.58
C TYR A 472 -18.45 9.51 -17.68
N ALA A 473 -19.13 10.44 -18.35
CA ALA A 473 -20.56 10.38 -18.61
C ALA A 473 -20.94 10.92 -19.99
N THR A 474 -21.97 10.35 -20.62
CA THR A 474 -22.53 10.87 -21.87
C THR A 474 -23.37 12.12 -21.61
N VAL A 475 -23.13 13.20 -22.35
CA VAL A 475 -23.87 14.47 -22.22
C VAL A 475 -24.22 15.00 -23.61
N ALA A 476 -25.53 15.12 -23.89
CA ALA A 476 -26.05 15.63 -25.16
C ALA A 476 -26.13 17.17 -25.19
N ASP A 477 -26.36 17.82 -24.05
CA ASP A 477 -26.35 19.27 -23.90
C ASP A 477 -25.38 19.71 -22.79
N PRO A 478 -24.14 20.10 -23.14
CA PRO A 478 -23.18 20.67 -22.19
C PRO A 478 -23.60 22.01 -21.58
N ALA A 479 -24.49 22.79 -22.22
CA ALA A 479 -24.95 24.07 -21.69
C ALA A 479 -26.00 23.86 -20.60
N GLY A 480 -27.01 23.03 -20.86
CA GLY A 480 -27.98 22.57 -19.86
C GLY A 480 -27.33 21.83 -18.69
N TYR A 481 -26.29 21.02 -18.93
CA TYR A 481 -25.53 20.40 -17.85
C TYR A 481 -24.88 21.46 -16.94
N ARG A 482 -24.21 22.47 -17.53
CA ARG A 482 -23.53 23.55 -16.77
C ARG A 482 -24.50 24.45 -15.99
N SER A 483 -25.74 24.63 -16.44
CA SER A 483 -26.74 25.41 -15.71
C SER A 483 -27.49 24.60 -14.64
N GLN A 484 -27.58 23.27 -14.77
CA GLN A 484 -28.35 22.41 -13.87
C GLN A 484 -27.53 21.79 -12.73
N TYR A 485 -26.22 21.53 -12.90
CA TYR A 485 -25.40 20.77 -11.95
C TYR A 485 -24.16 21.56 -11.48
N LYS A 486 -23.61 21.23 -10.29
CA LYS A 486 -22.34 21.83 -9.85
C LYS A 486 -21.16 21.15 -10.54
N THR A 487 -20.50 21.90 -11.43
CA THR A 487 -19.35 21.46 -12.22
C THR A 487 -18.00 21.55 -11.49
N LYS A 488 -17.98 22.18 -10.30
CA LYS A 488 -16.78 22.47 -9.49
C LYS A 488 -17.07 22.39 -7.99
N TYR A 489 -16.14 21.82 -7.22
CA TYR A 489 -16.21 21.70 -5.75
C TYR A 489 -14.81 21.71 -5.10
N SER A 490 -14.74 22.06 -3.80
CA SER A 490 -13.55 21.98 -2.94
C SER A 490 -13.96 21.44 -1.57
N GLY A 491 -13.33 20.34 -1.13
CA GLY A 491 -13.60 19.74 0.18
C GLY A 491 -12.97 20.52 1.34
N LEU A 492 -11.90 21.27 1.07
CA LEU A 492 -11.23 22.13 2.04
C LEU A 492 -11.43 23.62 1.71
N THR A 493 -11.45 24.47 2.75
CA THR A 493 -11.48 25.94 2.67
C THR A 493 -10.10 26.55 2.35
N ALA A 494 -9.02 25.81 2.62
CA ALA A 494 -7.64 26.19 2.31
C ALA A 494 -6.81 24.94 1.94
N SER A 495 -5.67 25.13 1.28
CA SER A 495 -4.67 24.07 1.07
C SER A 495 -3.89 23.78 2.36
N LEU A 496 -3.53 22.52 2.59
CA LEU A 496 -2.61 22.14 3.67
C LEU A 496 -1.17 22.65 3.42
N PRO A 497 -0.36 22.87 4.48
CA PRO A 497 1.05 23.23 4.36
C PRO A 497 1.85 22.27 3.48
N ASN A 498 2.92 22.75 2.83
CA ASN A 498 3.60 21.96 1.81
C ASN A 498 4.26 20.67 2.32
N ASN A 499 4.59 20.63 3.60
CA ASN A 499 5.12 19.46 4.31
C ASN A 499 4.06 18.55 4.97
N VAL A 500 2.77 18.86 4.86
CA VAL A 500 1.67 18.03 5.40
C VAL A 500 0.83 17.40 4.28
N ASN A 501 0.42 16.14 4.47
CA ASN A 501 -0.54 15.45 3.61
C ASN A 501 -1.78 14.96 4.39
N LEU A 502 -2.92 14.87 3.69
CA LEU A 502 -4.19 14.32 4.17
C LEU A 502 -4.21 12.80 3.92
N LEU A 503 -3.50 12.04 4.75
CA LEU A 503 -3.36 10.59 4.64
C LEU A 503 -4.69 9.81 4.78
N THR A 504 -5.68 10.36 5.49
CA THR A 504 -7.02 9.76 5.56
C THR A 504 -8.07 10.81 5.89
N LEU A 505 -9.20 10.76 5.18
CA LEU A 505 -10.48 11.28 5.65
C LEU A 505 -11.52 10.19 5.38
N GLU A 506 -12.08 9.57 6.42
CA GLU A 506 -12.97 8.40 6.31
C GLU A 506 -14.14 8.50 7.29
N LYS A 507 -15.38 8.51 6.79
CA LYS A 507 -16.58 8.44 7.64
C LYS A 507 -16.73 7.05 8.26
N ARG A 508 -17.21 7.01 9.52
CA ARG A 508 -17.42 5.82 10.35
C ARG A 508 -18.66 6.02 11.21
N GLY A 509 -19.82 5.59 10.69
CA GLY A 509 -21.11 5.92 11.30
C GLY A 509 -21.31 7.44 11.30
N ASN A 510 -21.43 8.04 12.49
CA ASN A 510 -21.62 9.48 12.67
C ASN A 510 -20.30 10.24 12.96
N GLU A 511 -19.16 9.56 12.92
CA GLU A 511 -17.84 10.15 13.16
C GLU A 511 -17.00 10.20 11.87
N VAL A 512 -15.99 11.07 11.84
CA VAL A 512 -14.98 11.11 10.77
C VAL A 512 -13.60 10.79 11.36
N LEU A 513 -12.89 9.85 10.74
CA LEU A 513 -11.50 9.52 11.01
C LEU A 513 -10.59 10.37 10.11
N LEU A 514 -9.80 11.25 10.72
CA LEU A 514 -8.80 12.09 10.08
C LEU A 514 -7.39 11.53 10.35
N ARG A 515 -6.52 11.51 9.33
CA ARG A 515 -5.08 11.38 9.50
C ARG A 515 -4.34 12.47 8.74
N LEU A 516 -3.37 13.07 9.43
CA LEU A 516 -2.40 14.00 8.86
C LEU A 516 -1.00 13.38 9.03
N GLU A 517 -0.15 13.54 8.03
CA GLU A 517 1.24 13.08 8.05
C GLU A 517 2.22 14.19 7.63
N HIS A 518 3.42 14.17 8.18
CA HIS A 518 4.53 15.04 7.77
C HIS A 518 5.44 14.32 6.78
N ILE A 519 5.44 14.75 5.52
CA ILE A 519 6.03 13.96 4.42
C ILE A 519 7.57 14.04 4.33
N PHE A 520 8.20 15.03 4.98
CA PHE A 520 9.65 15.25 5.01
C PHE A 520 10.32 14.61 6.24
N GLN A 521 11.58 14.21 6.08
CA GLN A 521 12.55 13.92 7.16
C GLN A 521 13.28 15.22 7.58
N SER A 522 13.87 15.26 8.76
CA SER A 522 14.36 16.48 9.43
C SER A 522 15.56 17.16 8.73
N ASN A 523 16.18 16.49 7.77
CA ASN A 523 17.42 16.89 7.09
C ASN A 523 17.28 16.98 5.56
N GLU A 524 16.06 16.94 5.03
CA GLU A 524 15.82 16.91 3.57
C GLU A 524 15.73 18.31 2.91
N ASP A 525 15.22 19.29 3.65
CA ASP A 525 14.96 20.66 3.19
C ASP A 525 15.03 21.65 4.37
N SER A 526 15.63 22.82 4.21
CA SER A 526 15.85 23.75 5.33
C SER A 526 14.57 24.30 6.00
N GLN A 527 13.46 24.40 5.27
CA GLN A 527 12.20 24.98 5.74
C GLN A 527 11.09 23.94 5.90
N LEU A 528 10.90 23.07 4.90
CA LEU A 528 9.83 22.07 4.88
C LEU A 528 10.12 20.87 5.80
N SER A 529 11.35 20.72 6.29
CA SER A 529 11.69 19.77 7.36
C SER A 529 11.45 20.33 8.77
N GLN A 530 10.99 21.57 8.91
CA GLN A 530 10.57 22.12 10.20
C GLN A 530 9.14 21.67 10.55
N ALA A 531 8.84 21.56 11.85
CA ALA A 531 7.55 21.06 12.31
C ALA A 531 6.38 21.95 11.85
N ALA A 532 5.33 21.32 11.32
CA ALA A 532 4.19 22.00 10.71
C ALA A 532 2.98 22.05 11.64
N THR A 533 2.35 23.22 11.79
CA THR A 533 1.09 23.37 12.54
C THR A 533 -0.09 23.54 11.60
N VAL A 534 -1.16 22.80 11.85
CA VAL A 534 -2.43 22.85 11.10
C VAL A 534 -3.57 23.06 12.10
N ASP A 535 -4.43 24.06 11.88
CA ASP A 535 -5.76 24.08 12.50
C ASP A 535 -6.79 23.56 11.50
N PHE A 536 -7.43 22.44 11.83
CA PHE A 536 -8.45 21.83 10.98
C PHE A 536 -9.89 22.18 11.38
N GLY A 537 -10.10 23.02 12.40
CA GLY A 537 -11.43 23.29 12.98
C GLY A 537 -12.45 23.87 11.99
N ASN A 538 -11.99 24.78 11.12
CA ASN A 538 -12.80 25.37 10.04
C ASN A 538 -12.38 24.92 8.63
N LEU A 539 -11.56 23.86 8.53
CA LEU A 539 -10.93 23.47 7.27
C LEU A 539 -11.90 22.76 6.31
N PHE A 540 -12.81 21.92 6.79
CA PHE A 540 -13.71 21.13 5.94
C PHE A 540 -14.94 21.92 5.50
N THR A 541 -15.34 21.85 4.22
CA THR A 541 -16.46 22.63 3.68
C THR A 541 -17.83 22.01 3.93
N GLY A 542 -17.94 20.68 4.03
CA GLY A 542 -19.22 19.97 4.14
C GLY A 542 -19.71 19.67 5.57
N PHE A 543 -18.87 19.81 6.59
CA PHE A 543 -19.23 19.54 7.99
C PHE A 543 -18.58 20.48 9.01
N LYS A 544 -19.20 20.59 10.18
CA LYS A 544 -18.70 21.26 11.41
C LYS A 544 -18.16 20.17 12.35
N ILE A 545 -17.03 20.42 13.00
CA ILE A 545 -16.47 19.54 14.04
C ILE A 545 -17.06 19.95 15.39
N GLN A 546 -17.55 18.97 16.15
CA GLN A 546 -18.09 19.17 17.51
C GLN A 546 -17.07 18.83 18.59
N SER A 547 -16.28 17.77 18.39
CA SER A 547 -15.23 17.35 19.32
C SER A 547 -14.13 16.56 18.59
N VAL A 548 -12.95 16.50 19.23
CA VAL A 548 -11.74 15.87 18.70
C VAL A 548 -11.18 14.89 19.74
N GLN A 549 -10.83 13.69 19.31
CA GLN A 549 -10.14 12.70 20.13
C GLN A 549 -8.94 12.13 19.36
N GLU A 550 -7.72 12.35 19.85
CA GLU A 550 -6.52 11.76 19.25
C GLU A 550 -6.40 10.27 19.58
N LEU A 551 -6.02 9.46 18.59
CA LEU A 551 -5.96 8.00 18.64
C LEU A 551 -4.57 7.49 18.24
N TYR A 552 -4.27 6.26 18.65
CA TYR A 552 -3.22 5.48 17.99
C TYR A 552 -3.57 5.26 16.50
N LEU A 553 -2.54 5.09 15.65
CA LEU A 553 -2.67 4.91 14.19
C LEU A 553 -3.76 3.90 13.74
N GLY A 554 -3.97 2.82 14.51
CA GLY A 554 -4.98 1.79 14.24
C GLY A 554 -6.43 2.20 14.55
N ALA A 555 -6.65 3.44 15.03
CA ALA A 555 -7.93 3.98 15.49
C ALA A 555 -8.63 3.18 16.61
N ASN A 556 -7.89 2.31 17.30
CA ASN A 556 -8.37 1.30 18.25
C ASN A 556 -8.27 1.70 19.73
N ARG A 557 -7.50 2.74 20.05
CA ARG A 557 -7.29 3.26 21.41
C ARG A 557 -7.10 4.78 21.36
N ASN A 558 -7.57 5.48 22.38
CA ASN A 558 -7.28 6.90 22.60
C ASN A 558 -5.80 7.07 22.99
N LEU A 559 -5.20 8.20 22.59
CA LEU A 559 -3.83 8.56 22.94
C LEU A 559 -3.78 9.63 24.04
N THR A 560 -4.56 10.71 23.88
CA THR A 560 -4.53 11.90 24.74
C THR A 560 -5.95 12.44 24.89
N MET A 561 -6.37 12.85 26.09
CA MET A 561 -7.64 13.57 26.29
C MET A 561 -7.45 15.09 26.08
N GLY A 562 -8.50 15.80 25.66
CA GLY A 562 -8.49 17.27 25.59
C GLY A 562 -7.70 17.88 24.43
N VAL A 563 -7.57 17.18 23.29
CA VAL A 563 -6.83 17.67 22.11
C VAL A 563 -7.65 18.68 21.31
N THR A 564 -7.03 19.80 20.93
CA THR A 564 -7.63 20.88 20.12
C THR A 564 -7.58 20.58 18.62
N THR A 565 -8.25 21.40 17.80
CA THR A 565 -8.19 21.30 16.33
C THR A 565 -6.88 21.84 15.75
N GLN A 566 -6.13 22.63 16.52
CA GLN A 566 -4.79 23.08 16.18
C GLN A 566 -3.75 22.03 16.62
N VAL A 567 -3.06 21.43 15.66
CA VAL A 567 -2.11 20.34 15.88
C VAL A 567 -0.79 20.57 15.15
N THR A 568 0.33 20.38 15.86
CA THR A 568 1.67 20.36 15.26
C THR A 568 2.08 18.92 14.91
N LEU A 569 2.75 18.75 13.78
CA LEU A 569 3.39 17.50 13.34
C LEU A 569 4.89 17.72 13.18
N LYS A 570 5.70 16.84 13.78
CA LYS A 570 7.16 16.75 13.56
C LYS A 570 7.46 15.99 12.26
N PRO A 571 8.69 16.08 11.72
CA PRO A 571 9.19 15.20 10.66
C PRO A 571 8.84 13.72 10.84
N GLN A 572 8.43 13.07 9.75
CA GLN A 572 7.89 11.70 9.69
C GLN A 572 6.69 11.38 10.61
N GLN A 573 6.13 12.35 11.36
CA GLN A 573 5.03 12.07 12.28
C GLN A 573 3.70 11.90 11.54
N ILE A 574 2.97 10.84 11.88
CA ILE A 574 1.56 10.63 11.50
C ILE A 574 0.70 10.80 12.75
N ARG A 575 -0.30 11.69 12.71
CA ARG A 575 -1.29 11.88 13.79
C ARG A 575 -2.67 11.45 13.31
N THR A 576 -3.45 10.81 14.20
CA THR A 576 -4.75 10.20 13.88
C THR A 576 -5.82 10.72 14.83
N PHE A 577 -6.93 11.24 14.31
CA PHE A 577 -7.99 11.87 15.08
C PHE A 577 -9.35 11.29 14.72
N ARG A 578 -10.21 11.14 15.72
CA ARG A 578 -11.64 10.91 15.59
C ARG A 578 -12.35 12.24 15.82
N LEU A 579 -13.25 12.57 14.91
CA LEU A 579 -14.02 13.81 14.91
C LEU A 579 -15.52 13.46 15.06
N ALA A 580 -16.18 13.99 16.08
CA ALA A 580 -17.65 14.05 16.06
C ALA A 580 -18.05 15.23 15.15
N VAL A 581 -19.00 15.01 14.23
CA VAL A 581 -19.32 15.97 13.17
C VAL A 581 -20.81 16.16 12.96
N GLN A 582 -21.19 17.33 12.43
CA GLN A 582 -22.53 17.64 11.93
C GLN A 582 -22.46 18.26 10.52
N PRO A 583 -23.48 18.09 9.66
CA PRO A 583 -23.55 18.77 8.37
C PRO A 583 -23.39 20.30 8.46
N LYS A 584 -22.91 20.93 7.38
CA LYS A 584 -22.77 22.39 7.31
C LYS A 584 -24.03 23.13 6.88
#